data_AF-A0A9D2IXN0-F1
#
_entry.id   AF-A0A9D2IXN0-F1
#
_cell.length_a   1.000
_cell.length_b   1.000
_cell.length_c   1.000
_cell.angle_alpha   90.00
_cell.angle_beta   90.00
_cell.angle_gamma   90.00
#
_symmetry.space_group_name_H-M   'P 1'
#
loop_
_entity.id
_entity.type
_entity.pdbx_description
1 polymer ?
#
loop_
_entity_poly.entity_id
_entity_poly.type
_entity_poly.pdbx_seq_one_letter_code
_entity_poly.pdbx_strand_id
1 'polypeptide(L)'
;MVEEGKEFATSSPDWFVDIPSSSRKKDHIAKSSQFQRMNKSQKNRHNKYVIALEDLLGSAQYLNPSPNKKPLEKPNTQQYHYFTSEAKIGDKTYKILFDTEEFKGDSTIKPQTVHLYDVQEVKNSSSGANDLMSVKNPKEESNIIITDNREDFNSDIKNNVQNNKEQDMALLDELKKLITKVENDKVTCKRSAKRRCV
;
A
#
# COMPACT_ATOMS: atom_id res chain seq x y z
N MET A 1 -3.90 6.86 7.64
CA MET A 1 -4.56 5.55 7.44
C MET A 1 -5.85 5.79 6.67
N VAL A 2 -6.14 5.03 5.61
CA VAL A 2 -7.45 5.09 4.93
C VAL A 2 -8.47 4.36 5.82
N GLU A 3 -9.46 5.09 6.30
CA GLU A 3 -10.54 4.58 7.14
C GLU A 3 -11.38 3.52 6.41
N GLU A 4 -11.99 2.61 7.18
CA GLU A 4 -12.74 1.45 6.66
C GLU A 4 -13.94 1.87 5.79
N GLY A 5 -14.17 1.18 4.67
CA GLY A 5 -15.40 1.32 3.88
C GLY A 5 -15.59 2.69 3.22
N LYS A 6 -14.53 3.48 3.06
CA LYS A 6 -14.61 4.79 2.41
C LYS A 6 -14.80 4.60 0.90
N GLU A 7 -15.94 5.06 0.41
CA GLU A 7 -16.23 5.20 -1.00
C GLU A 7 -15.62 6.50 -1.52
N PHE A 8 -14.97 6.43 -2.68
CA PHE A 8 -14.37 7.58 -3.36
C PHE A 8 -15.16 7.88 -4.62
N ALA A 9 -15.65 9.11 -4.73
CA ALA A 9 -16.18 9.60 -5.99
C ALA A 9 -15.07 9.62 -7.03
N THR A 10 -15.40 9.22 -8.25
CA THR A 10 -14.48 9.32 -9.39
C THR A 10 -14.83 10.53 -10.25
N SER A 11 -14.02 10.83 -11.28
CA SER A 11 -14.41 11.85 -12.27
C SER A 11 -15.59 11.41 -13.13
N SER A 12 -15.97 10.13 -13.05
CA SER A 12 -17.17 9.58 -13.66
C SER A 12 -18.31 9.54 -12.62
N PRO A 13 -19.32 10.41 -12.71
CA PRO A 13 -20.29 10.65 -11.63
C PRO A 13 -21.19 9.46 -11.30
N ASP A 14 -21.29 8.49 -12.21
CA ASP A 14 -22.05 7.26 -12.02
C ASP A 14 -21.31 6.18 -11.21
N TRP A 15 -20.05 6.44 -10.80
CA TRP A 15 -19.16 5.44 -10.23
C TRP A 15 -18.49 5.91 -8.95
N PHE A 16 -18.65 5.10 -7.91
CA PHE A 16 -17.86 5.14 -6.68
C PHE A 16 -16.91 3.95 -6.65
N VAL A 17 -15.71 4.18 -6.13
CA VAL A 17 -14.74 3.11 -5.87
C VAL A 17 -14.56 2.99 -4.38
N ASP A 18 -14.85 1.81 -3.82
CA ASP A 18 -14.52 1.50 -2.44
C ASP A 18 -13.07 1.01 -2.33
N ILE A 19 -12.43 1.28 -1.20
CA ILE A 19 -11.16 0.64 -0.85
C ILE A 19 -11.45 -0.44 0.20
N PRO A 20 -11.13 -1.72 -0.09
CA PRO A 20 -11.50 -2.81 0.79
C PRO A 20 -10.83 -2.67 2.17
N SER A 21 -11.61 -2.94 3.21
CA SER A 21 -11.15 -2.82 4.61
C SER A 21 -10.17 -3.93 5.02
N SER A 22 -10.28 -5.12 4.42
CA SER A 22 -9.52 -6.29 4.87
C SER A 22 -8.01 -6.13 4.66
N SER A 23 -7.23 -6.48 5.68
CA SER A 23 -5.77 -6.38 5.66
C SER A 23 -5.15 -7.11 4.47
N ARG A 24 -5.66 -8.31 4.15
CA ARG A 24 -5.21 -9.09 2.99
C ARG A 24 -5.43 -8.36 1.66
N LYS A 25 -6.57 -7.68 1.48
CA LYS A 25 -6.86 -6.93 0.25
C LYS A 25 -6.05 -5.63 0.21
N LYS A 26 -5.91 -4.92 1.33
CA LYS A 26 -5.02 -3.75 1.44
C LYS A 26 -3.56 -4.10 1.12
N ASP A 27 -3.07 -5.22 1.64
CA ASP A 27 -1.74 -5.75 1.31
C ASP A 27 -1.62 -6.08 -0.18
N HIS A 28 -2.70 -6.62 -0.78
CA HIS A 28 -2.74 -6.89 -2.20
C HIS A 28 -2.64 -5.61 -3.03
N ILE A 29 -3.30 -4.52 -2.65
CA ILE A 29 -3.19 -3.22 -3.33
C ILE A 29 -1.80 -2.62 -3.13
N ALA A 30 -1.29 -2.64 -1.89
CA ALA A 30 0.02 -2.10 -1.53
C ALA A 30 1.15 -2.80 -2.28
N LYS A 31 1.01 -4.11 -2.52
CA LYS A 31 2.01 -4.89 -3.26
C LYS A 31 1.62 -5.02 -4.74
N SER A 32 0.39 -4.86 -5.17
CA SER A 32 -0.07 -5.24 -6.51
C SER A 32 0.23 -6.71 -6.86
N SER A 33 -0.48 -7.25 -7.84
CA SER A 33 -0.18 -8.56 -8.43
C SER A 33 1.23 -8.62 -9.06
N GLN A 34 1.79 -7.48 -9.51
CA GLN A 34 3.07 -7.43 -10.21
C GLN A 34 4.26 -7.00 -9.35
N PHE A 35 4.11 -6.71 -8.04
CA PHE A 35 5.20 -6.14 -7.21
C PHE A 35 6.53 -6.85 -7.37
N GLN A 36 6.49 -8.18 -7.30
CA GLN A 36 7.70 -8.98 -7.16
C GLN A 36 8.56 -8.87 -8.42
N ARG A 37 7.91 -8.59 -9.56
CA ARG A 37 8.53 -8.43 -10.88
C ARG A 37 8.97 -6.99 -11.15
N MET A 38 8.59 -6.04 -10.29
CA MET A 38 8.98 -4.63 -10.40
C MET A 38 10.41 -4.41 -9.93
N ASN A 39 11.14 -3.55 -10.65
CA ASN A 39 12.43 -3.04 -10.19
C ASN A 39 12.26 -2.01 -9.06
N LYS A 40 13.36 -1.60 -8.42
CA LYS A 40 13.32 -0.66 -7.29
C LYS A 40 12.62 0.66 -7.62
N SER A 41 12.85 1.22 -8.81
CA SER A 41 12.22 2.46 -9.25
C SER A 41 10.71 2.30 -9.45
N GLN A 42 10.28 1.19 -10.06
CA GLN A 42 8.87 0.85 -10.23
C GLN A 42 8.17 0.66 -8.89
N LYS A 43 8.78 -0.05 -7.93
CA LYS A 43 8.23 -0.21 -6.57
C LYS A 43 8.07 1.13 -5.85
N ASN A 44 9.07 2.00 -5.96
CA ASN A 44 9.00 3.34 -5.37
C ASN A 44 7.85 4.16 -5.96
N ARG A 45 7.64 4.11 -7.28
CA ARG A 45 6.50 4.77 -7.92
C ARG A 45 5.17 4.15 -7.53
N HIS A 46 5.07 2.82 -7.49
CA HIS A 46 3.88 2.12 -7.02
C HIS A 46 3.47 2.58 -5.64
N ASN A 47 4.42 2.63 -4.69
CA ASN A 47 4.17 3.12 -3.34
C ASN A 47 3.63 4.56 -3.36
N LYS A 48 4.17 5.44 -4.21
CA LYS A 48 3.65 6.80 -4.39
C LYS A 48 2.21 6.83 -4.89
N TYR A 49 1.84 5.95 -5.81
CA TYR A 49 0.45 5.84 -6.28
C TYR A 49 -0.47 5.39 -5.14
N VAL A 50 -0.06 4.38 -4.36
CA VAL A 50 -0.83 3.90 -3.19
C VAL A 50 -0.99 5.00 -2.13
N ILE A 51 0.03 5.83 -1.92
CA ILE A 51 -0.04 7.00 -1.01
C ILE A 51 -1.04 8.04 -1.51
N ALA A 52 -1.05 8.30 -2.82
CA ALA A 52 -1.91 9.29 -3.46
C ALA A 52 -3.24 8.70 -3.95
N LEU A 53 -3.63 7.52 -3.46
CA LEU A 53 -4.73 6.74 -4.03
C LEU A 53 -6.07 7.48 -4.01
N GLU A 54 -6.39 8.19 -2.93
CA GLU A 54 -7.60 9.01 -2.81
C GLU A 54 -7.64 10.12 -3.87
N ASP A 55 -6.54 10.88 -4.00
CA ASP A 55 -6.40 11.93 -5.00
C ASP A 55 -6.57 11.34 -6.42
N LEU A 56 -5.87 10.23 -6.70
CA LEU A 56 -5.88 9.57 -8.01
C LEU A 56 -7.26 9.02 -8.38
N LEU A 57 -7.96 8.37 -7.45
CA LEU A 57 -9.33 7.88 -7.66
C LEU A 57 -10.30 9.04 -7.93
N GLY A 58 -10.13 10.17 -7.24
CA GLY A 58 -10.92 11.39 -7.47
C GLY A 58 -10.86 11.91 -8.91
N SER A 59 -9.71 11.75 -9.57
CA SER A 59 -9.54 12.11 -10.99
C SER A 59 -9.85 10.97 -11.97
N ALA A 60 -10.06 9.74 -11.49
CA ALA A 60 -10.03 8.56 -12.33
C ALA A 60 -11.25 8.49 -13.27
N GLN A 61 -10.99 8.34 -14.57
CA GLN A 61 -12.01 8.20 -15.59
C GLN A 61 -12.36 6.73 -15.80
N TYR A 62 -13.65 6.41 -15.83
CA TYR A 62 -14.14 5.09 -16.16
C TYR A 62 -13.83 4.74 -17.63
N LEU A 63 -13.37 3.51 -17.87
CA LEU A 63 -13.11 2.99 -19.21
C LEU A 63 -14.26 2.12 -19.70
N ASN A 64 -14.29 0.87 -19.25
CA ASN A 64 -15.22 -0.15 -19.71
C ASN A 64 -15.27 -1.32 -18.72
N PRO A 65 -16.36 -2.11 -18.74
CA PRO A 65 -16.41 -3.35 -17.99
C PRO A 65 -15.70 -4.47 -18.75
N SER A 66 -15.26 -5.51 -18.02
CA SER A 66 -14.83 -6.80 -18.57
C SER A 66 -15.48 -7.94 -17.81
N PRO A 67 -15.98 -8.97 -18.48
CA PRO A 67 -16.54 -10.13 -17.81
C PRO A 67 -15.49 -10.83 -16.94
N ASN A 68 -15.94 -11.51 -15.88
CA ASN A 68 -15.06 -12.34 -15.06
C ASN A 68 -14.56 -13.56 -15.86
N LYS A 69 -13.27 -13.55 -16.22
CA LYS A 69 -12.62 -14.62 -16.97
C LYS A 69 -12.18 -15.81 -16.10
N LYS A 70 -12.29 -15.69 -14.77
CA LYS A 70 -11.79 -16.67 -13.80
C LYS A 70 -12.86 -17.01 -12.74
N PRO A 71 -14.04 -17.49 -13.14
CA PRO A 71 -15.15 -17.73 -12.20
C PRO A 71 -14.84 -18.79 -11.14
N LEU A 72 -13.90 -19.71 -11.39
CA LEU A 72 -13.47 -20.70 -10.40
C LEU A 72 -12.58 -20.10 -9.30
N GLU A 73 -11.72 -19.14 -9.65
CA GLU A 73 -10.82 -18.48 -8.69
C GLU A 73 -11.52 -17.32 -7.97
N LYS A 74 -12.48 -16.67 -8.65
CA LYS A 74 -13.21 -15.49 -8.20
C LYS A 74 -14.72 -15.70 -8.36
N PRO A 75 -15.32 -16.66 -7.63
CA PRO A 75 -16.72 -17.03 -7.83
C PRO A 75 -17.71 -15.92 -7.47
N ASN A 76 -17.31 -14.98 -6.60
CA ASN A 76 -18.15 -13.88 -6.15
C ASN A 76 -18.02 -12.63 -7.03
N THR A 77 -17.05 -12.57 -7.93
CA THR A 77 -16.91 -11.45 -8.88
C THR A 77 -17.84 -11.67 -10.06
N GLN A 78 -18.72 -10.70 -10.31
CA GLN A 78 -19.62 -10.67 -11.46
C GLN A 78 -18.86 -10.20 -12.70
N GLN A 79 -18.24 -9.03 -12.62
CA GLN A 79 -17.44 -8.43 -13.67
C GLN A 79 -16.37 -7.52 -13.07
N TYR A 80 -15.42 -7.13 -13.92
CA TYR A 80 -14.37 -6.18 -13.59
C TYR A 80 -14.70 -4.82 -14.21
N HIS A 81 -14.33 -3.74 -13.53
CA HIS A 81 -14.41 -2.38 -14.04
C HIS A 81 -13.02 -1.76 -14.00
N TYR A 82 -12.74 -0.92 -14.98
CA TYR A 82 -11.44 -0.28 -15.12
C TYR A 82 -11.58 1.23 -15.07
N PHE A 83 -10.70 1.86 -14.31
CA PHE A 83 -10.58 3.31 -14.25
C PHE A 83 -9.14 3.70 -14.53
N THR A 84 -8.94 4.88 -15.12
CA THR A 84 -7.59 5.40 -15.34
C THR A 84 -7.41 6.81 -14.85
N SER A 85 -6.22 7.10 -14.32
CA SER A 85 -5.78 8.44 -13.96
C SER A 85 -4.36 8.67 -14.48
N GLU A 86 -3.91 9.93 -14.42
CA GLU A 86 -2.55 10.31 -14.74
C GLU A 86 -1.85 10.88 -13.51
N ALA A 87 -0.65 10.37 -13.24
CA ALA A 87 0.19 10.77 -12.12
C ALA A 87 1.50 11.38 -12.64
N LYS A 88 1.80 12.61 -12.26
CA LYS A 88 3.07 13.25 -12.56
C LYS A 88 4.06 13.05 -11.41
N ILE A 89 5.20 12.42 -11.70
CA ILE A 89 6.31 12.23 -10.75
C ILE A 89 7.57 12.85 -11.36
N GLY A 90 8.05 13.94 -10.76
CA GLY A 90 9.06 14.80 -11.37
C GLY A 90 8.56 15.35 -12.70
N ASP A 91 9.35 15.18 -13.76
CA ASP A 91 9.01 15.66 -15.11
C ASP A 91 8.26 14.63 -15.97
N LYS A 92 7.94 13.45 -15.40
CA LYS A 92 7.30 12.35 -16.14
C LYS A 92 5.85 12.15 -15.70
N THR A 93 4.98 11.97 -16.67
CA THR A 93 3.58 11.55 -16.47
C THR A 93 3.46 10.05 -16.68
N TYR A 94 2.75 9.40 -15.76
CA TYR A 94 2.50 7.96 -15.75
C TYR A 94 0.99 7.72 -15.76
N LYS A 95 0.53 6.84 -16.65
CA LYS A 95 -0.87 6.41 -16.68
C LYS A 95 -1.08 5.26 -15.70
N ILE A 96 -2.05 5.43 -14.81
CA ILE A 96 -2.39 4.47 -13.77
C ILE A 96 -3.72 3.82 -14.13
N LEU A 97 -3.80 2.50 -13.98
CA LEU A 97 -4.99 1.68 -14.14
C LEU A 97 -5.42 1.17 -12.76
N PHE A 98 -6.71 1.35 -12.46
CA PHE A 98 -7.36 0.77 -11.30
C PHE A 98 -8.24 -0.39 -11.75
N ASP A 99 -7.89 -1.58 -11.29
CA ASP A 99 -8.71 -2.77 -11.49
C ASP A 99 -9.69 -2.86 -10.31
N THR A 100 -10.99 -2.86 -10.60
CA THR A 100 -12.02 -3.01 -9.58
C THR A 100 -12.93 -4.20 -9.87
N GLU A 101 -13.52 -4.76 -8.82
CA GLU A 101 -14.41 -5.91 -8.85
C GLU A 101 -15.84 -5.44 -8.56
N GLU A 102 -16.81 -5.84 -9.39
CA GLU A 102 -18.23 -5.83 -9.04
C GLU A 102 -18.57 -7.21 -8.46
N PHE A 103 -19.11 -7.26 -7.24
CA PHE A 103 -19.52 -8.52 -6.62
C PHE A 103 -20.95 -8.88 -6.97
N LYS A 104 -21.23 -10.18 -7.01
CA LYS A 104 -22.59 -10.70 -7.17
C LYS A 104 -23.45 -10.23 -5.99
N GLY A 105 -24.54 -9.54 -6.30
CA GLY A 105 -25.45 -8.98 -5.30
C GLY A 105 -25.18 -7.51 -4.97
N ASP A 106 -24.13 -6.90 -5.53
CA ASP A 106 -23.95 -5.44 -5.47
C ASP A 106 -25.11 -4.74 -6.20
N SER A 107 -25.48 -3.56 -5.71
CA SER A 107 -26.48 -2.72 -6.37
C SER A 107 -25.96 -2.26 -7.73
N THR A 108 -26.74 -2.48 -8.78
CA THR A 108 -26.46 -1.96 -10.13
C THR A 108 -27.19 -0.63 -10.39
N ILE A 109 -27.88 -0.08 -9.37
CA ILE A 109 -28.52 1.23 -9.44
C ILE A 109 -27.44 2.30 -9.35
N LYS A 110 -27.48 3.26 -10.28
CA LYS A 110 -26.52 4.37 -10.32
C LYS A 110 -26.82 5.40 -9.21
N PRO A 111 -25.79 6.03 -8.63
CA PRO A 111 -24.37 5.72 -8.84
C PRO A 111 -23.96 4.39 -8.20
N GLN A 112 -23.13 3.62 -8.91
CA GLN A 112 -22.75 2.26 -8.54
C GLN A 112 -21.39 2.26 -7.82
N THR A 113 -21.30 1.51 -6.73
CA THR A 113 -20.03 1.25 -6.02
C THR A 113 -19.38 -0.03 -6.53
N VAL A 114 -18.08 0.04 -6.82
CA VAL A 114 -17.24 -1.11 -7.19
C VAL A 114 -16.00 -1.16 -6.31
N HIS A 115 -15.38 -2.34 -6.20
CA HIS A 115 -14.40 -2.60 -5.15
C HIS A 115 -12.97 -2.62 -5.67
N LEU A 116 -12.07 -1.77 -5.15
CA LEU A 116 -10.69 -1.72 -5.62
C LEU A 116 -9.96 -3.05 -5.37
N TYR A 117 -9.36 -3.59 -6.42
CA TYR A 117 -8.61 -4.83 -6.38
C TYR A 117 -7.11 -4.62 -6.57
N ASP A 118 -6.69 -3.93 -7.64
CA ASP A 118 -5.28 -3.71 -7.95
C ASP A 118 -5.04 -2.30 -8.52
N VAL A 119 -3.81 -1.80 -8.36
CA VAL A 119 -3.34 -0.51 -8.89
C VAL A 119 -2.12 -0.80 -9.75
N GLN A 120 -2.14 -0.40 -11.02
CA GLN A 120 -1.09 -0.76 -11.97
C GLN A 120 -0.62 0.44 -12.79
N GLU A 121 0.68 0.52 -13.05
CA GLU A 121 1.24 1.43 -14.04
C GLU A 121 1.05 0.81 -15.43
N VAL A 122 0.38 1.53 -16.34
CA VAL A 122 0.20 1.10 -17.72
C VAL A 122 1.57 1.17 -18.43
N LYS A 123 2.06 0.02 -18.90
CA LYS A 123 3.29 -0.03 -19.67
C LYS A 123 3.04 0.50 -21.07
N ASN A 124 3.67 1.62 -21.42
CA ASN A 124 3.78 2.08 -22.80
C ASN A 124 4.62 1.06 -23.59
N SER A 125 3.97 0.04 -24.12
CA SER A 125 4.63 -0.97 -24.94
C SER A 125 4.53 -0.51 -26.39
N SER A 126 5.65 -0.21 -27.04
CA SER A 126 5.72 0.15 -28.47
C SER A 126 5.45 -1.03 -29.42
N SER A 127 4.77 -2.08 -28.95
CA SER A 127 4.43 -3.27 -29.74
C SER A 127 3.18 -3.96 -29.17
N GLY A 128 2.02 -3.73 -29.79
CA GLY A 128 0.97 -4.75 -29.95
C GLY A 128 -0.08 -4.96 -28.85
N ALA A 129 -0.21 -4.13 -27.82
CA ALA A 129 -1.17 -4.38 -26.72
C ALA A 129 -2.14 -3.22 -26.42
N ASN A 130 -2.59 -2.48 -27.45
CA ASN A 130 -3.50 -1.34 -27.29
C ASN A 130 -5.00 -1.67 -27.53
N ASP A 131 -5.37 -2.94 -27.70
CA ASP A 131 -6.75 -3.29 -28.07
C ASP A 131 -7.80 -3.03 -26.98
N LEU A 132 -7.39 -2.81 -25.73
CA LEU A 132 -8.33 -2.43 -24.65
C LEU A 132 -8.49 -0.90 -24.47
N MET A 133 -7.68 -0.08 -25.14
CA MET A 133 -7.48 1.34 -24.76
C MET A 133 -7.78 2.34 -25.89
N SER A 134 -8.47 1.93 -26.95
CA SER A 134 -8.94 2.85 -28.00
C SER A 134 -10.18 3.61 -27.54
N VAL A 135 -10.04 4.46 -26.53
CA VAL A 135 -11.07 5.44 -26.14
C VAL A 135 -10.53 6.82 -26.48
N LYS A 136 -11.23 7.54 -27.36
CA LYS A 136 -10.91 8.91 -27.75
C LYS A 136 -10.98 9.80 -26.51
N ASN A 137 -9.82 10.28 -26.02
CA ASN A 137 -9.73 11.28 -24.95
C ASN A 137 -10.66 12.48 -25.23
N PRO A 138 -11.68 12.77 -24.40
CA PRO A 138 -12.16 14.12 -24.24
C PRO A 138 -11.19 14.88 -23.32
N LYS A 139 -10.82 16.09 -23.75
CA LYS A 139 -9.96 17.04 -23.04
C LYS A 139 -10.48 17.32 -21.63
N GLU A 140 -9.68 17.02 -20.62
CA GLU A 140 -9.41 17.87 -19.44
C GLU A 140 -8.25 17.20 -18.67
N GLU A 141 -7.05 17.75 -18.80
CA GLU A 141 -5.81 17.20 -18.21
C GLU A 141 -5.74 17.53 -16.72
N SER A 142 -6.48 16.79 -15.88
CA SER A 142 -6.26 16.81 -14.42
C SER A 142 -5.03 15.96 -14.08
N ASN A 143 -3.84 16.49 -14.33
CA ASN A 143 -2.59 15.85 -13.93
C ASN A 143 -2.38 15.98 -12.42
N ILE A 144 -2.48 14.87 -11.67
CA ILE A 144 -2.17 14.88 -10.24
C ILE A 144 -0.66 14.85 -10.07
N ILE A 145 -0.12 15.87 -9.39
CA ILE A 145 1.32 15.97 -9.11
C ILE A 145 1.61 15.25 -7.80
N ILE A 146 2.34 14.13 -7.88
CA ILE A 146 2.81 13.42 -6.69
C ILE A 146 4.22 13.92 -6.36
N THR A 147 4.31 14.83 -5.40
CA THR A 147 5.58 15.41 -4.93
C THR A 147 6.40 14.40 -4.11
N ASP A 148 7.73 14.46 -4.22
CA ASP A 148 8.69 13.58 -3.50
C ASP A 148 8.66 13.70 -1.95
N ASN A 149 7.92 14.65 -1.39
CA ASN A 149 7.99 15.01 0.04
C ASN A 149 6.88 14.42 0.92
N ARG A 150 6.05 13.48 0.44
CA ARG A 150 5.16 12.75 1.36
C ARG A 150 6.00 11.67 2.05
N GLU A 151 6.21 11.86 3.35
CA GLU A 151 6.86 10.89 4.24
C GLU A 151 6.39 9.48 3.90
N ASP A 152 7.36 8.57 3.72
CA ASP A 152 7.14 7.16 3.47
C ASP A 152 5.91 6.68 4.25
N PHE A 153 4.97 6.01 3.59
CA PHE A 153 3.72 5.48 4.14
C PHE A 153 3.91 4.34 5.17
N ASN A 154 4.92 4.48 6.03
CA ASN A 154 5.33 3.55 7.06
C ASN A 154 6.15 4.26 8.16
N SER A 155 5.79 5.49 8.54
CA SER A 155 6.24 6.04 9.82
C SER A 155 5.83 5.11 10.98
N ASP A 156 4.66 4.48 10.90
CA ASP A 156 4.17 3.56 11.94
C ASP A 156 4.99 2.27 12.05
N ILE A 157 5.54 1.74 10.95
CA ILE A 157 6.44 0.59 11.00
C ILE A 157 7.84 1.00 11.46
N LYS A 158 8.36 2.16 11.06
CA LYS A 158 9.66 2.65 11.54
C LYS A 158 9.61 2.97 13.03
N ASN A 159 8.55 3.60 13.52
CA ASN A 159 8.38 3.94 14.93
C ASN A 159 8.27 2.69 15.80
N ASN A 160 7.55 1.64 15.35
CA ASN A 160 7.47 0.38 16.10
C ASN A 160 8.81 -0.38 16.12
N VAL A 161 9.56 -0.38 15.01
CA VAL A 161 10.91 -0.99 14.96
C VAL A 161 11.92 -0.19 15.79
N GLN A 162 11.82 1.14 15.81
CA GLN A 162 12.71 2.01 16.59
C GLN A 162 12.44 1.87 18.10
N ASN A 163 11.16 1.86 18.50
CA ASN A 163 10.76 1.68 19.91
C ASN A 163 11.21 0.32 20.46
N ASN A 164 11.10 -0.76 19.67
CA ASN A 164 11.57 -2.08 20.09
C ASN A 164 13.10 -2.12 20.22
N LYS A 165 13.86 -1.45 19.34
CA LYS A 165 15.33 -1.36 19.47
C LYS A 165 15.77 -0.56 20.70
N GLU A 166 15.07 0.52 21.04
CA GLU A 166 15.37 1.31 22.24
C GLU A 166 15.07 0.52 23.52
N GLN A 167 13.95 -0.22 23.55
CA GLN A 167 13.63 -1.13 24.65
C GLN A 167 14.65 -2.26 24.81
N ASP A 168 15.06 -2.89 23.70
CA ASP A 168 16.05 -3.96 23.72
C ASP A 168 17.43 -3.45 24.21
N MET A 169 17.83 -2.24 23.80
CA MET A 169 19.08 -1.62 24.27
C MET A 169 19.03 -1.23 25.75
N ALA A 170 17.88 -0.74 26.22
CA ALA A 170 17.68 -0.43 27.65
C ALA A 170 17.75 -1.68 28.52
N LEU A 171 17.13 -2.79 28.10
CA LEU A 171 17.21 -4.07 28.78
C LEU A 171 18.64 -4.62 28.80
N LEU A 172 19.39 -4.47 27.71
CA LEU A 172 20.79 -4.88 27.62
C LEU A 172 21.69 -4.13 28.61
N ASP A 173 21.47 -2.81 28.78
CA ASP A 173 22.24 -2.01 29.73
C ASP A 173 21.85 -2.28 31.18
N GLU A 174 20.58 -2.59 31.45
CA GLU A 174 20.13 -3.04 32.77
C GLU A 174 20.72 -4.42 33.15
N LEU A 175 20.79 -5.34 32.17
CA LEU A 175 21.40 -6.66 32.35
C LEU A 175 22.91 -6.54 32.65
N LYS A 176 23.62 -5.65 31.94
CA LYS A 176 25.04 -5.38 32.22
C LYS A 176 25.25 -4.87 33.64
N LYS A 177 24.43 -3.91 34.10
CA LYS A 177 24.51 -3.40 35.48
C LYS A 177 24.31 -4.50 36.52
N LEU A 178 23.36 -5.41 36.30
CA LEU A 178 23.13 -6.55 37.17
C LEU A 178 24.31 -7.53 37.18
N ILE A 179 24.90 -7.84 36.02
CA ILE A 179 26.09 -8.70 35.93
C ILE A 179 27.25 -8.07 36.71
N THR A 180 27.54 -6.78 36.52
CA THR A 180 28.62 -6.10 37.24
C THR A 180 28.37 -6.07 38.75
N LYS A 181 27.11 -5.90 39.18
CA LYS A 181 26.75 -5.97 40.60
C LYS A 181 27.00 -7.35 41.18
N VAL A 182 26.56 -8.42 40.49
CA VAL A 182 26.80 -9.81 40.91
C VAL A 182 28.30 -10.14 40.94
N GLU A 183 29.09 -9.65 39.99
CA GLU A 183 30.54 -9.81 40.00
C GLU A 183 31.20 -9.12 41.19
N ASN A 184 30.79 -7.88 41.49
CA ASN A 184 31.28 -7.15 42.66
C ASN A 184 30.89 -7.82 43.98
N ASP A 185 29.66 -8.34 44.07
CA ASP A 185 29.16 -9.07 45.25
C ASP A 185 29.89 -10.42 45.44
N LYS A 186 30.29 -11.09 44.35
CA LYS A 186 31.16 -12.29 44.40
C LYS A 186 32.57 -11.95 44.90
N VAL A 187 33.12 -10.80 44.52
CA VAL A 187 34.45 -10.36 44.96
C VAL A 187 34.45 -9.97 46.44
N THR A 188 33.40 -9.30 46.92
CA THR A 188 33.26 -8.95 48.35
C THR A 188 33.04 -10.19 49.21
N CYS A 189 32.24 -11.15 48.76
CA CYS A 189 32.00 -12.41 49.48
C CYS A 189 33.27 -13.29 49.59
N LYS A 190 34.12 -13.32 48.55
CA LYS A 190 35.43 -14.01 48.60
C LYS A 190 36.43 -13.32 49.55
N ARG A 191 36.38 -11.99 49.65
CA ARG A 191 37.24 -11.23 50.57
C ARG A 191 36.80 -11.34 52.04
N SER A 192 35.51 -11.45 52.31
CA SER A 192 34.98 -11.65 53.67
C SER A 192 35.17 -13.07 54.20
N ALA A 193 35.16 -14.10 53.33
CA ALA A 193 35.47 -15.48 53.71
C ALA A 193 36.95 -15.67 54.09
N LYS A 194 37.88 -14.95 53.44
CA LYS A 194 39.32 -15.04 53.72
C LYS A 194 39.76 -14.32 55.00
N ARG A 195 38.93 -13.43 55.57
CA ARG A 195 39.20 -12.72 56.84
C ARG A 195 38.65 -13.41 58.09
N ARG A 196 37.96 -14.55 57.94
CA ARG A 196 37.41 -15.34 59.06
C ARG A 196 38.19 -16.62 59.37
N CYS A 197 39.30 -16.86 58.66
CA CYS A 197 40.25 -17.93 58.94
C CYS A 197 41.63 -17.31 59.22
N VAL A 198 41.78 -16.67 60.37
CA VAL A 198 43.05 -16.46 61.07
C VAL A 198 42.76 -16.65 62.55
#